data_AF-A0A350IDJ5-F1
#
_entry.id   AF-A0A350IDJ5-F1
#
_cell.length_a   1.000
_cell.length_b   1.000
_cell.length_c   1.000
_cell.angle_alpha   90.00
_cell.angle_beta   90.00
_cell.angle_gamma   90.00
#
_symmetry.space_group_name_H-M   'P 1'
#
loop_
_entity.id
_entity.type
_entity.pdbx_description
1 polymer ?
#
loop_
_entity_poly.entity_id
_entity_poly.type
_entity_poly.pdbx_seq_one_letter_code
_entity_poly.pdbx_strand_id
1 'polypeptide(L)'
;MKLLFPKAERLEGVDGSLLKSPDILPFTASRDWRDPFWNRRITKGEIGCVLSHYKLWKKCVELNEPILILEDDVDILDDRWEEKVEEYLDYDLLYVGRKHITGVKKSIDSNIETPGFSYWLSSYILSPAFAAELINYCDKNPLLPADEIVPLIAGEHRDLVLNSPLQDFKVAAFKKDLIAQKVGSFSQSDTETPEDIWEDYSFHILTVATDESKASKLLESPHNIINLGKDVLWEGGTMQGPGGGQKVNLIREGLSNYNDNDIVMFVDGYDTFIHASEDEILKRYFGFRAEVVFSAEKTCWPDKSIADRFPETGGYRYLNSGTFIGTVGTLKKIFADQVENHSDDQLYCQKQYLSGNFNITLDYESYIFFCLAGLEKNCSYNQTNDFVINNETNCTSCIVHGNGGEYTKESFNSLYYQINEYKIYIPTQEYKDLHVLDRDILLLYNFLSEDYCEELIRVADEFNEWKQLPNDKFPGQEVRLKKLYEKYYNIYEKAYFGKFVPAVEKYWKPLSMHGIRDLFVIKYERGKQTSLRLHHDMSLVSGSMKLNNDYTGGVLKFPRQGVDNLETPVGSVIIWPGQVTHGHECTEVTSGTKYGLTLWTSRMDEDIYAP
;
A
#
# COMPACT_ATOMS: atom_id res chain seq x y z
N MET A 1 -21.14 35.07 -18.56
CA MET A 1 -20.10 35.59 -19.47
C MET A 1 -20.64 36.41 -20.64
N LYS A 2 -21.17 35.86 -21.74
CA LYS A 2 -21.57 36.68 -22.93
C LYS A 2 -22.55 37.84 -22.67
N LEU A 3 -23.41 37.74 -21.65
CA LEU A 3 -24.31 38.82 -21.24
C LEU A 3 -23.62 39.92 -20.42
N LEU A 4 -22.62 39.54 -19.62
CA LEU A 4 -21.89 40.45 -18.72
C LEU A 4 -20.74 41.15 -19.47
N PHE A 5 -20.07 40.43 -20.37
CA PHE A 5 -18.92 40.90 -21.14
C PHE A 5 -19.17 40.65 -22.63
N PRO A 6 -19.98 41.48 -23.31
CA PRO A 6 -20.38 41.25 -24.70
C PRO A 6 -19.23 41.39 -25.71
N LYS A 7 -18.16 42.10 -25.34
CA LYS A 7 -16.94 42.28 -26.15
C LYS A 7 -15.89 41.19 -25.92
N ALA A 8 -16.08 40.30 -24.95
CA ALA A 8 -15.08 39.30 -24.58
C ALA A 8 -15.05 38.14 -25.58
N GLU A 9 -13.83 37.72 -25.94
CA GLU A 9 -13.56 36.46 -26.63
C GLU A 9 -13.32 35.36 -25.60
N ARG A 10 -13.93 34.18 -25.78
CA ARG A 10 -13.68 33.02 -24.91
C ARG A 10 -12.56 32.17 -25.49
N LEU A 11 -11.55 31.93 -24.69
CA LEU A 11 -10.54 30.89 -24.91
C LEU A 11 -10.86 29.69 -24.03
N GLU A 12 -10.77 28.49 -24.60
CA GLU A 12 -10.95 27.25 -23.84
C GLU A 12 -9.77 27.05 -22.87
N GLY A 13 -10.10 26.88 -21.59
CA GLY A 13 -9.14 26.57 -20.54
C GLY A 13 -8.46 25.22 -20.77
N VAL A 14 -7.35 25.02 -20.10
CA VAL A 14 -6.67 23.73 -19.99
C VAL A 14 -7.22 23.03 -18.74
N ASP A 15 -7.94 21.94 -18.94
CA ASP A 15 -8.40 21.09 -17.85
C ASP A 15 -7.22 20.29 -17.30
N GLY A 16 -6.76 20.70 -16.12
CA GLY A 16 -5.62 20.08 -15.45
C GLY A 16 -5.83 18.61 -15.09
N SER A 17 -7.06 18.21 -14.76
CA SER A 17 -7.39 16.84 -14.33
C SER A 17 -7.09 15.79 -15.41
N LEU A 18 -7.08 16.20 -16.67
CA LEU A 18 -6.83 15.35 -17.83
C LEU A 18 -5.34 15.28 -18.22
N LEU A 19 -4.49 16.12 -17.62
CA LEU A 19 -3.08 16.23 -17.97
C LEU A 19 -2.23 15.18 -17.25
N LYS A 20 -1.19 14.72 -17.98
CA LYS A 20 -0.08 13.93 -17.46
C LYS A 20 1.24 14.64 -17.73
N SER A 21 2.30 14.20 -17.06
CA SER A 21 3.66 14.75 -17.21
C SER A 21 4.11 14.96 -18.68
N PRO A 22 3.87 14.05 -19.64
CA PRO A 22 4.24 14.26 -21.03
C PRO A 22 3.46 15.37 -21.76
N ASP A 23 2.24 15.68 -21.31
CA ASP A 23 1.32 16.60 -22.02
C ASP A 23 1.73 18.07 -21.87
N ILE A 24 2.54 18.39 -20.86
CA ILE A 24 3.00 19.76 -20.60
C ILE A 24 4.37 20.05 -21.20
N LEU A 25 5.01 19.09 -21.87
CA LEU A 25 6.32 19.33 -22.48
C LEU A 25 6.25 20.51 -23.48
N PRO A 26 7.26 21.42 -23.49
CA PRO A 26 8.55 21.32 -22.81
C PRO A 26 8.57 21.83 -21.36
N PHE A 27 7.43 22.21 -20.78
CA PHE A 27 7.36 22.69 -19.40
C PHE A 27 7.58 21.56 -18.39
N THR A 28 7.97 21.96 -17.18
CA THR A 28 8.04 21.10 -15.99
C THR A 28 7.35 21.81 -14.83
N ALA A 29 6.65 21.08 -13.96
CA ALA A 29 6.10 21.66 -12.73
C ALA A 29 7.19 21.86 -11.66
N SER A 30 7.01 22.84 -10.78
CA SER A 30 7.90 23.04 -9.64
C SER A 30 7.76 21.90 -8.62
N ARG A 31 8.90 21.34 -8.23
CA ARG A 31 9.03 20.24 -7.27
C ARG A 31 9.18 20.73 -5.84
N ASP A 32 9.74 21.92 -5.68
CA ASP A 32 10.07 22.51 -4.38
C ASP A 32 8.98 23.43 -3.86
N TRP A 33 8.10 23.93 -4.74
CA TRP A 33 7.01 24.81 -4.33
C TRP A 33 6.04 24.08 -3.41
N ARG A 34 5.70 24.74 -2.31
CA ARG A 34 4.66 24.29 -1.38
C ARG A 34 3.60 25.37 -1.24
N ASP A 35 2.35 24.94 -1.27
CA ASP A 35 1.22 25.80 -0.99
C ASP A 35 1.33 26.40 0.43
N PRO A 36 1.16 27.72 0.62
CA PRO A 36 1.33 28.36 1.93
C PRO A 36 0.31 27.96 2.98
N PHE A 37 -0.89 27.56 2.57
CA PHE A 37 -1.99 27.30 3.49
C PHE A 37 -1.99 25.86 3.98
N TRP A 38 -1.61 24.93 3.10
CA TRP A 38 -1.74 23.50 3.27
C TRP A 38 -0.41 22.76 3.18
N ASN A 39 0.69 23.41 2.82
CA ASN A 39 2.01 22.80 2.67
C ASN A 39 2.01 21.59 1.70
N ARG A 40 1.18 21.64 0.65
CA ARG A 40 1.07 20.59 -0.37
C ARG A 40 1.91 20.92 -1.61
N ARG A 41 2.15 19.91 -2.43
CA ARG A 41 2.70 20.08 -3.78
C ARG A 41 1.67 20.74 -4.71
N ILE A 42 2.15 21.19 -5.87
CA ILE A 42 1.32 21.75 -6.93
C ILE A 42 0.28 20.73 -7.41
N THR A 43 -0.95 21.19 -7.64
CA THR A 43 -2.04 20.35 -8.15
C THR A 43 -2.11 20.37 -9.67
N LYS A 44 -2.74 19.34 -10.24
CA LYS A 44 -3.16 19.28 -11.64
C LYS A 44 -4.00 20.50 -12.02
N GLY A 45 -4.93 20.90 -11.16
CA GLY A 45 -5.73 22.12 -11.36
C GLY A 45 -4.88 23.38 -11.47
N GLU A 46 -3.89 23.57 -10.60
CA GLU A 46 -2.96 24.71 -10.67
C GLU A 46 -2.11 24.69 -11.94
N ILE A 47 -1.70 23.52 -12.43
CA ILE A 47 -1.02 23.35 -13.72
C ILE A 47 -1.95 23.74 -14.88
N GLY A 48 -3.21 23.27 -14.88
CA GLY A 48 -4.20 23.66 -15.88
C GLY A 48 -4.46 25.17 -15.87
N CYS A 49 -4.56 25.78 -14.69
CA CYS A 49 -4.75 27.21 -14.52
C CYS A 49 -3.58 28.03 -15.12
N VAL A 50 -2.33 27.73 -14.74
CA VAL A 50 -1.17 28.47 -15.28
C VAL A 50 -1.02 28.28 -16.79
N LEU A 51 -1.30 27.10 -17.34
CA LEU A 51 -1.26 26.88 -18.79
C LEU A 51 -2.38 27.62 -19.52
N SER A 52 -3.54 27.79 -18.89
CA SER A 52 -4.64 28.60 -19.42
C SER A 52 -4.26 30.08 -19.49
N HIS A 53 -3.67 30.62 -18.42
CA HIS A 53 -3.15 31.99 -18.42
C HIS A 53 -2.00 32.17 -19.41
N TYR A 54 -1.10 31.19 -19.52
CA TYR A 54 0.00 31.24 -20.48
C TYR A 54 -0.48 31.35 -21.94
N LYS A 55 -1.61 30.71 -22.31
CA LYS A 55 -2.25 30.93 -23.62
C LYS A 55 -2.74 32.37 -23.80
N LEU A 56 -3.34 32.95 -22.76
CA LEU A 56 -3.81 34.34 -22.78
C LEU A 56 -2.66 35.34 -22.85
N TRP A 57 -1.55 35.09 -22.15
CA TRP A 57 -0.34 35.90 -22.24
C TRP A 57 0.24 35.87 -23.66
N LYS A 58 0.28 34.70 -24.31
CA LYS A 58 0.67 34.62 -25.74
C LYS A 58 -0.24 35.45 -26.62
N LYS A 59 -1.55 35.35 -26.40
CA LYS A 59 -2.53 36.15 -27.15
C LYS A 59 -2.29 37.65 -27.00
N CYS A 60 -1.97 38.12 -25.80
CA CYS A 60 -1.60 39.53 -25.55
C CYS A 60 -0.38 39.96 -26.39
N VAL A 61 0.68 39.13 -26.40
CA VAL A 61 1.88 39.40 -27.21
C VAL A 61 1.57 39.36 -28.71
N GLU A 62 0.77 38.40 -29.17
CA GLU A 62 0.38 38.25 -30.58
C GLU A 62 -0.44 39.43 -31.10
N LEU A 63 -1.39 39.93 -30.29
CA LEU A 63 -2.17 41.11 -30.62
C LEU A 63 -1.35 42.40 -30.50
N ASN A 64 -0.29 42.37 -29.68
CA ASN A 64 0.56 43.51 -29.37
C ASN A 64 -0.24 44.71 -28.82
N GLU A 65 -1.25 44.41 -27.99
CA GLU A 65 -2.09 45.39 -27.29
C GLU A 65 -2.38 44.90 -25.85
N PRO A 66 -2.62 45.81 -24.89
CA PRO A 66 -3.06 45.42 -23.57
C PRO A 66 -4.42 44.73 -23.62
N ILE A 67 -4.57 43.64 -22.88
CA ILE A 67 -5.84 42.90 -22.80
C ILE A 67 -6.31 42.79 -21.35
N LEU A 68 -7.64 42.80 -21.15
CA LEU A 68 -8.28 42.41 -19.90
C LEU A 68 -8.53 40.90 -19.93
N ILE A 69 -7.90 40.18 -19.00
CA ILE A 69 -8.11 38.76 -18.76
C ILE A 69 -9.19 38.61 -17.68
N LEU A 70 -10.13 37.69 -17.91
CA LEU A 70 -11.23 37.36 -17.01
C LEU A 70 -11.32 35.84 -16.87
N GLU A 71 -11.34 35.33 -15.64
CA GLU A 71 -11.77 33.97 -15.34
C GLU A 71 -13.28 33.82 -15.61
N ASP A 72 -13.76 32.58 -15.79
CA ASP A 72 -15.14 32.32 -16.21
C ASP A 72 -16.18 32.43 -15.08
N ASP A 73 -15.73 32.52 -13.84
CA ASP A 73 -16.50 32.59 -12.62
C ASP A 73 -16.53 33.99 -11.97
N VAL A 74 -16.29 35.05 -12.74
CA VAL A 74 -16.35 36.43 -12.25
C VAL A 74 -17.72 37.09 -12.35
N ASP A 75 -17.97 38.06 -11.45
CA ASP A 75 -19.12 38.97 -11.45
C ASP A 75 -18.64 40.45 -11.46
N ILE A 76 -19.47 41.32 -12.03
CA ILE A 76 -19.25 42.77 -12.04
C ILE A 76 -19.71 43.36 -10.70
N LEU A 77 -18.81 44.07 -10.01
CA LEU A 77 -19.11 44.78 -8.76
C LEU A 77 -19.39 46.28 -8.99
N ASP A 78 -18.86 46.85 -10.08
CA ASP A 78 -19.10 48.23 -10.49
C ASP A 78 -19.41 48.30 -11.99
N ASP A 79 -20.63 48.73 -12.34
CA ASP A 79 -21.09 48.81 -13.73
C ASP A 79 -20.25 49.77 -14.60
N ARG A 80 -19.48 50.68 -13.99
CA ARG A 80 -18.58 51.62 -14.69
C ARG A 80 -17.16 51.07 -14.81
N TRP A 81 -16.98 49.75 -14.72
CA TRP A 81 -15.65 49.15 -14.77
C TRP A 81 -14.92 49.48 -16.08
N GLU A 82 -15.61 49.51 -17.24
CA GLU A 82 -14.99 49.83 -18.54
C GLU A 82 -14.35 51.23 -18.51
N GLU A 83 -15.12 52.26 -18.14
CA GLU A 83 -14.65 53.64 -18.07
C GLU A 83 -13.45 53.79 -17.13
N LYS A 84 -13.51 53.13 -15.96
CA LYS A 84 -12.44 53.19 -14.96
C LYS A 84 -11.18 52.48 -15.43
N VAL A 85 -11.31 51.35 -16.11
CA VAL A 85 -10.19 50.59 -16.65
C VAL A 85 -9.48 51.37 -17.76
N GLU A 86 -10.23 52.01 -18.65
CA GLU A 86 -9.68 52.79 -19.77
C GLU A 86 -8.75 53.93 -19.33
N GLU A 87 -8.96 54.49 -18.13
CA GLU A 87 -8.10 55.53 -17.54
C GLU A 87 -6.67 55.07 -17.23
N TYR A 88 -6.44 53.75 -17.04
CA TYR A 88 -5.17 53.20 -16.54
C TYR A 88 -4.55 52.15 -17.47
N LEU A 89 -4.87 52.17 -18.77
CA LEU A 89 -4.30 51.24 -19.77
C LEU A 89 -2.79 51.43 -20.02
N ASP A 90 -2.18 52.47 -19.45
CA ASP A 90 -0.74 52.71 -19.52
C ASP A 90 0.07 51.93 -18.46
N TYR A 91 -0.60 51.13 -17.62
CA TYR A 91 0.04 50.22 -16.68
C TYR A 91 0.35 48.86 -17.33
N ASP A 92 1.49 48.28 -16.95
CA ASP A 92 1.95 46.98 -17.43
C ASP A 92 1.17 45.82 -16.81
N LEU A 93 0.75 46.00 -15.55
CA LEU A 93 -0.16 45.11 -14.84
C LEU A 93 -1.14 45.97 -14.03
N LEU A 94 -2.43 45.75 -14.23
CA LEU A 94 -3.49 46.36 -13.42
C LEU A 94 -4.44 45.28 -12.91
N TYR A 95 -4.44 45.04 -11.61
CA TYR A 95 -5.45 44.18 -10.99
C TYR A 95 -6.80 44.91 -10.94
N VAL A 96 -7.78 44.37 -11.67
CA VAL A 96 -9.17 44.85 -11.67
C VAL A 96 -9.96 44.24 -10.51
N GLY A 97 -9.62 42.99 -10.18
CA GLY A 97 -10.06 42.27 -8.99
C GLY A 97 -8.95 41.39 -8.45
N ARG A 98 -8.80 41.35 -7.13
CA ARG A 98 -7.78 40.53 -6.47
C ARG A 98 -8.12 40.24 -5.01
N LYS A 99 -7.40 39.30 -4.44
CA LYS A 99 -7.29 39.13 -2.98
C LYS A 99 -5.92 39.59 -2.52
N HIS A 100 -5.87 40.73 -1.83
CA HIS A 100 -4.66 41.16 -1.14
C HIS A 100 -4.30 40.20 -0.02
N ILE A 101 -3.03 39.78 0.05
CA ILE A 101 -2.54 38.80 1.04
C ILE A 101 -1.57 39.47 2.02
N THR A 102 -0.46 40.04 1.52
CA THR A 102 0.55 40.73 2.36
C THR A 102 1.20 41.90 1.61
N GLY A 103 2.11 42.63 2.25
CA GLY A 103 2.82 43.77 1.66
C GLY A 103 2.13 45.12 1.87
N VAL A 104 2.89 46.20 1.70
CA VAL A 104 2.42 47.57 1.98
C VAL A 104 1.80 48.17 0.72
N LYS A 105 0.53 48.56 0.85
CA LYS A 105 -0.21 49.23 -0.22
C LYS A 105 -0.02 50.73 -0.11
N LYS A 106 0.48 51.35 -1.18
CA LYS A 106 0.65 52.80 -1.27
C LYS A 106 -0.35 53.35 -2.27
N SER A 107 -1.14 54.31 -1.81
CA SER A 107 -2.06 55.03 -2.69
C SER A 107 -1.30 55.69 -3.83
N ILE A 108 -1.72 55.45 -5.06
CA ILE A 108 -1.21 56.14 -6.24
C ILE A 108 -2.10 57.36 -6.52
N ASP A 109 -3.42 57.16 -6.54
CA ASP A 109 -4.42 58.22 -6.70
C ASP A 109 -5.73 57.88 -5.95
N SER A 110 -6.88 58.46 -6.35
CA SER A 110 -8.17 58.18 -5.73
C SER A 110 -8.70 56.75 -5.97
N ASN A 111 -8.31 56.10 -7.06
CA ASN A 111 -8.85 54.83 -7.54
C ASN A 111 -7.89 53.66 -7.37
N ILE A 112 -6.59 53.87 -7.56
CA ILE A 112 -5.58 52.81 -7.60
C ILE A 112 -4.47 52.94 -6.53
N GLU A 113 -3.82 51.82 -6.24
CA GLU A 113 -2.74 51.66 -5.27
C GLU A 113 -1.70 50.64 -5.76
N THR A 114 -0.52 50.63 -5.15
CA THR A 114 0.46 49.54 -5.37
C THR A 114 -0.09 48.23 -4.81
N PRO A 115 0.03 47.10 -5.53
CA PRO A 115 -0.67 45.89 -5.13
C PRO A 115 -0.13 45.28 -3.83
N GLY A 116 1.18 45.18 -3.62
CA GLY A 116 1.68 44.20 -2.63
C GLY A 116 1.34 42.77 -3.07
N PHE A 117 1.80 41.77 -2.33
CA PHE A 117 1.55 40.36 -2.68
C PHE A 117 0.04 40.01 -2.67
N SER A 118 -0.44 39.48 -3.80
CA SER A 118 -1.87 39.30 -4.08
C SER A 118 -2.15 37.99 -4.80
N TYR A 119 -3.29 37.39 -4.48
CA TYR A 119 -3.87 36.24 -5.17
C TYR A 119 -5.12 36.62 -5.93
N TRP A 120 -5.69 35.63 -6.63
CA TRP A 120 -6.84 35.72 -7.50
C TRP A 120 -6.54 36.51 -8.77
N LEU A 121 -6.03 35.82 -9.77
CA LEU A 121 -5.95 36.27 -11.16
C LEU A 121 -7.31 36.25 -11.89
N SER A 122 -8.37 36.53 -11.14
CA SER A 122 -9.75 36.56 -11.61
C SER A 122 -10.03 37.62 -12.67
N SER A 123 -9.50 38.83 -12.49
CA SER A 123 -9.60 39.91 -13.47
C SER A 123 -8.42 40.87 -13.41
N TYR A 124 -7.69 40.99 -14.50
CA TYR A 124 -6.51 41.83 -14.57
C TYR A 124 -6.16 42.22 -16.01
N ILE A 125 -5.51 43.37 -16.15
CA ILE A 125 -5.00 43.86 -17.43
C ILE A 125 -3.51 43.61 -17.47
N LEU A 126 -3.02 43.30 -18.65
CA LEU A 126 -1.61 43.03 -18.87
C LEU A 126 -1.13 43.67 -20.18
N SER A 127 0.04 44.32 -20.17
CA SER A 127 0.68 44.85 -21.37
C SER A 127 1.45 43.76 -22.13
N PRO A 128 1.69 43.89 -23.45
CA PRO A 128 2.49 42.93 -24.19
C PRO A 128 3.91 42.72 -23.63
N ALA A 129 4.51 43.77 -23.07
CA ALA A 129 5.84 43.69 -22.46
C ALA A 129 5.84 42.83 -21.19
N PHE A 130 4.85 43.02 -20.30
CA PHE A 130 4.71 42.20 -19.10
C PHE A 130 4.35 40.75 -19.47
N ALA A 131 3.51 40.55 -20.49
CA ALA A 131 3.12 39.22 -20.97
C ALA A 131 4.33 38.44 -21.47
N ALA A 132 5.22 39.10 -22.21
CA ALA A 132 6.44 38.50 -22.71
C ALA A 132 7.35 38.05 -21.56
N GLU A 133 7.43 38.80 -20.45
CA GLU A 133 8.24 38.40 -19.30
C GLU A 133 7.63 37.21 -18.53
N LEU A 134 6.30 37.15 -18.40
CA LEU A 134 5.61 35.98 -17.83
C LEU A 134 5.85 34.72 -18.67
N ILE A 135 5.78 34.83 -19.99
CA ILE A 135 6.09 33.73 -20.92
C ILE A 135 7.55 33.31 -20.76
N ASN A 136 8.47 34.28 -20.75
CA ASN A 136 9.91 34.03 -20.58
C ASN A 136 10.22 33.32 -19.26
N TYR A 137 9.51 33.64 -18.18
CA TYR A 137 9.62 32.90 -16.92
C TYR A 137 9.22 31.43 -17.10
N CYS A 138 8.01 31.17 -17.62
CA CYS A 138 7.51 29.80 -17.82
C CYS A 138 8.38 28.97 -18.77
N ASP A 139 8.98 29.59 -19.78
CA ASP A 139 9.85 28.92 -20.75
C ASP A 139 11.21 28.53 -20.15
N LYS A 140 11.65 29.20 -19.07
CA LYS A 140 12.99 29.03 -18.48
C LYS A 140 12.99 28.40 -17.09
N ASN A 141 11.85 28.35 -16.42
CA ASN A 141 11.74 27.91 -15.03
C ASN A 141 10.60 26.90 -14.88
N PRO A 142 10.61 26.07 -13.84
CA PRO A 142 9.47 25.22 -13.52
C PRO A 142 8.20 26.06 -13.28
N LEU A 143 7.07 25.54 -13.76
CA LEU A 143 5.75 26.13 -13.56
C LEU A 143 5.43 26.19 -12.07
N LEU A 144 5.03 27.38 -11.64
CA LEU A 144 4.37 27.65 -10.37
C LEU A 144 2.89 27.94 -10.64
N PRO A 145 2.02 27.97 -9.62
CA PRO A 145 0.68 28.53 -9.81
C PRO A 145 0.78 29.95 -10.39
N ALA A 146 -0.16 30.33 -11.26
CA ALA A 146 -0.15 31.64 -11.90
C ALA A 146 -0.16 32.79 -10.86
N ASP A 147 -0.86 32.57 -9.74
CA ASP A 147 -0.91 33.42 -8.55
C ASP A 147 0.45 33.61 -7.84
N GLU A 148 1.48 32.83 -8.20
CA GLU A 148 2.86 33.04 -7.74
C GLU A 148 3.70 33.73 -8.80
N ILE A 149 3.53 33.35 -10.07
CA ILE A 149 4.33 33.88 -11.18
C ILE A 149 4.05 35.36 -11.39
N VAL A 150 2.78 35.77 -11.42
CA VAL A 150 2.41 37.16 -11.73
C VAL A 150 2.91 38.13 -10.67
N PRO A 151 2.69 37.91 -9.35
CA PRO A 151 3.28 38.77 -8.33
C PRO A 151 4.81 38.76 -8.36
N LEU A 152 5.43 37.61 -8.60
CA LEU A 152 6.90 37.50 -8.67
C LEU A 152 7.47 38.45 -9.74
N ILE A 153 6.90 38.45 -10.95
CA ILE A 153 7.31 39.35 -12.03
C ILE A 153 6.92 40.81 -11.73
N ALA A 154 5.85 41.04 -10.96
CA ALA A 154 5.48 42.37 -10.47
C ALA A 154 6.39 42.88 -9.33
N GLY A 155 7.34 42.09 -8.84
CA GLY A 155 8.25 42.47 -7.75
C GLY A 155 7.74 42.18 -6.35
N GLU A 156 6.68 41.41 -6.22
CA GLU A 156 6.06 41.03 -4.96
C GLU A 156 6.15 39.51 -4.79
N HIS A 157 6.81 39.03 -3.73
CA HIS A 157 6.97 37.59 -3.50
C HIS A 157 6.93 37.26 -2.02
N ARG A 158 6.54 36.02 -1.70
CA ARG A 158 6.48 35.51 -0.31
C ARG A 158 7.86 35.16 0.24
N ASP A 159 8.70 34.55 -0.59
CA ASP A 159 10.02 34.03 -0.19
C ASP A 159 11.17 34.84 -0.79
N LEU A 160 12.00 35.42 0.09
CA LEU A 160 13.13 36.33 -0.22
C LEU A 160 14.25 35.74 -1.12
N VAL A 161 14.07 34.53 -1.66
CA VAL A 161 15.13 33.74 -2.31
C VAL A 161 15.12 33.88 -3.83
N LEU A 162 14.03 34.36 -4.44
CA LEU A 162 13.96 34.55 -5.90
C LEU A 162 14.39 35.96 -6.30
N ASN A 163 15.70 36.22 -6.26
CA ASN A 163 16.31 37.43 -6.82
C ASN A 163 16.48 37.28 -8.34
N SER A 164 15.41 37.53 -9.11
CA SER A 164 15.58 37.88 -10.53
C SER A 164 15.72 39.41 -10.64
N PRO A 165 16.62 39.93 -11.49
CA PRO A 165 16.63 41.34 -11.83
C PRO A 165 15.35 41.65 -12.60
N LEU A 166 14.40 42.31 -11.94
CA LEU A 166 13.13 42.68 -12.55
C LEU A 166 13.30 43.93 -13.40
N GLN A 167 12.72 43.93 -14.60
CA GLN A 167 12.46 45.16 -15.33
C GLN A 167 11.52 46.05 -14.50
N ASP A 168 11.69 47.37 -14.61
CA ASP A 168 10.85 48.35 -13.91
C ASP A 168 9.50 48.45 -14.62
N PHE A 169 8.54 47.61 -14.21
CA PHE A 169 7.17 47.58 -14.74
C PHE A 169 6.24 48.50 -13.94
N LYS A 170 5.33 49.18 -14.64
CA LYS A 170 4.32 50.03 -14.01
C LYS A 170 3.14 49.16 -13.53
N VAL A 171 3.13 48.80 -12.25
CA VAL A 171 2.11 47.89 -11.67
C VAL A 171 1.17 48.61 -10.71
N ALA A 172 -0.13 48.30 -10.78
CA ALA A 172 -1.15 48.86 -9.90
C ALA A 172 -2.30 47.88 -9.65
N ALA A 173 -3.14 48.22 -8.67
CA ALA A 173 -4.41 47.57 -8.42
C ALA A 173 -5.48 48.60 -8.06
N PHE A 174 -6.73 48.32 -8.40
CA PHE A 174 -7.84 49.11 -7.86
C PHE A 174 -7.95 48.93 -6.35
N LYS A 175 -8.23 50.04 -5.64
CA LYS A 175 -8.49 50.05 -4.20
C LYS A 175 -9.78 49.32 -3.81
N LYS A 176 -10.73 49.28 -4.75
CA LYS A 176 -11.98 48.52 -4.67
C LYS A 176 -12.09 47.70 -5.95
N ASP A 177 -12.21 46.39 -5.80
CA ASP A 177 -12.38 45.50 -6.94
C ASP A 177 -13.59 45.92 -7.76
N LEU A 178 -13.41 45.99 -9.08
CA LEU A 178 -14.48 46.35 -10.02
C LEU A 178 -15.17 45.10 -10.57
N ILE A 179 -14.41 44.01 -10.66
CA ILE A 179 -14.84 42.68 -11.08
C ILE A 179 -14.20 41.71 -10.08
N ALA A 180 -14.92 40.72 -9.58
CA ALA A 180 -14.37 39.76 -8.62
C ALA A 180 -14.92 38.36 -8.83
N GLN A 181 -14.27 37.35 -8.26
CA GLN A 181 -14.80 35.98 -8.22
C GLN A 181 -16.17 35.93 -7.56
N LYS A 182 -17.03 35.04 -8.07
CA LYS A 182 -18.33 34.73 -7.48
C LYS A 182 -18.19 34.26 -6.04
N VAL A 183 -19.14 34.67 -5.21
CA VAL A 183 -19.22 34.22 -3.82
C VAL A 183 -19.45 32.70 -3.79
N GLY A 184 -18.48 31.96 -3.24
CA GLY A 184 -18.55 30.50 -3.11
C GLY A 184 -17.68 29.70 -4.08
N SER A 185 -17.06 30.33 -5.09
CA SER A 185 -16.15 29.66 -6.05
C SER A 185 -15.00 28.91 -5.36
N PHE A 186 -14.47 29.47 -4.26
CA PHE A 186 -13.39 28.85 -3.50
C PHE A 186 -13.74 27.46 -2.92
N SER A 187 -15.02 27.20 -2.64
CA SER A 187 -15.49 25.91 -2.12
C SER A 187 -15.77 24.86 -3.21
N GLN A 188 -15.68 25.25 -4.48
CA GLN A 188 -15.96 24.41 -5.65
C GLN A 188 -14.77 24.37 -6.63
N SER A 189 -13.62 24.96 -6.26
CA SER A 189 -12.44 25.01 -7.12
C SER A 189 -11.67 23.69 -7.04
N ASP A 190 -11.47 23.05 -8.19
CA ASP A 190 -10.66 21.83 -8.34
C ASP A 190 -9.16 22.07 -8.02
N THR A 191 -8.73 23.32 -7.83
CA THR A 191 -7.34 23.66 -7.48
C THR A 191 -6.96 23.32 -6.04
N GLU A 192 -7.94 23.16 -5.15
CA GLU A 192 -7.73 23.01 -3.70
C GLU A 192 -7.89 21.58 -3.17
N THR A 193 -8.25 20.61 -4.02
CA THR A 193 -8.47 19.23 -3.61
C THR A 193 -7.12 18.52 -3.41
N PRO A 194 -6.82 17.94 -2.22
CA PRO A 194 -5.57 17.21 -1.96
C PRO A 194 -5.36 15.98 -2.86
N GLU A 195 -6.39 15.56 -3.58
CA GLU A 195 -6.48 14.32 -4.35
C GLU A 195 -5.90 14.46 -5.77
N ASP A 196 -5.56 15.69 -6.19
CA ASP A 196 -5.12 16.01 -7.55
C ASP A 196 -3.68 16.56 -7.59
N ILE A 197 -2.76 16.01 -6.81
CA ILE A 197 -1.34 16.38 -6.87
C ILE A 197 -0.77 16.09 -8.27
N TRP A 198 0.08 16.98 -8.77
CA TRP A 198 0.79 16.78 -10.03
C TRP A 198 1.70 15.55 -9.97
N GLU A 199 1.47 14.59 -10.86
CA GLU A 199 2.18 13.31 -10.93
C GLU A 199 3.46 13.43 -11.76
N ASP A 200 4.54 13.92 -11.15
CA ASP A 200 5.89 13.97 -11.73
C ASP A 200 6.88 13.00 -11.06
N TYR A 201 6.35 11.94 -10.44
CA TYR A 201 7.09 10.96 -9.65
C TYR A 201 6.74 9.53 -10.07
N SER A 202 7.65 8.59 -9.83
CA SER A 202 7.33 7.16 -9.76
C SER A 202 7.22 6.71 -8.31
N PHE A 203 6.34 5.76 -8.03
CA PHE A 203 6.21 5.15 -6.71
C PHE A 203 6.88 3.78 -6.67
N HIS A 204 7.69 3.54 -5.62
CA HIS A 204 8.43 2.29 -5.43
C HIS A 204 8.26 1.79 -4.00
N ILE A 205 8.14 0.47 -3.84
CA ILE A 205 8.07 -0.18 -2.54
C ILE A 205 9.34 -0.99 -2.33
N LEU A 206 10.09 -0.66 -1.29
CA LEU A 206 11.36 -1.28 -0.96
C LEU A 206 11.25 -2.08 0.34
N THR A 207 12.02 -3.17 0.42
CA THR A 207 12.16 -3.95 1.65
C THR A 207 13.58 -4.49 1.80
N VAL A 208 13.93 -4.98 2.99
CA VAL A 208 15.13 -5.79 3.22
C VAL A 208 14.72 -7.15 3.77
N ALA A 209 14.95 -8.20 2.98
CA ALA A 209 14.79 -9.59 3.37
C ALA A 209 15.97 -10.41 2.82
N THR A 210 16.87 -10.86 3.69
CA THR A 210 18.00 -11.72 3.30
C THR A 210 17.59 -13.18 3.10
N ASP A 211 16.45 -13.56 3.68
CA ASP A 211 15.82 -14.87 3.54
C ASP A 211 14.39 -14.68 3.02
N GLU A 212 14.23 -14.76 1.69
CA GLU A 212 12.97 -14.44 1.02
C GLU A 212 11.81 -15.33 1.48
N SER A 213 12.06 -16.57 1.92
CA SER A 213 10.99 -17.47 2.39
C SER A 213 10.36 -16.99 3.70
N LYS A 214 11.05 -16.16 4.48
CA LYS A 214 10.49 -15.54 5.70
C LYS A 214 9.67 -14.28 5.41
N ALA A 215 9.79 -13.73 4.21
CA ALA A 215 9.10 -12.51 3.77
C ALA A 215 7.90 -12.81 2.85
N SER A 216 7.43 -14.06 2.76
CA SER A 216 6.36 -14.47 1.83
C SER A 216 5.09 -13.63 1.97
N LYS A 217 4.67 -13.32 3.21
CA LYS A 217 3.49 -12.49 3.50
C LYS A 217 3.53 -11.10 2.85
N LEU A 218 4.73 -10.58 2.59
CA LEU A 218 4.97 -9.33 1.89
C LEU A 218 5.26 -9.56 0.40
N LEU A 219 6.24 -10.40 0.08
CA LEU A 219 6.78 -10.57 -1.28
C LEU A 219 5.80 -11.27 -2.24
N GLU A 220 4.84 -12.03 -1.72
CA GLU A 220 3.78 -12.67 -2.53
C GLU A 220 2.53 -11.79 -2.66
N SER A 221 2.55 -10.57 -2.11
CA SER A 221 1.48 -9.59 -2.29
C SER A 221 1.40 -9.12 -3.76
N PRO A 222 0.27 -8.54 -4.21
CA PRO A 222 0.11 -8.10 -5.60
C PRO A 222 0.96 -6.87 -5.99
N HIS A 223 1.80 -6.38 -5.07
CA HIS A 223 2.62 -5.18 -5.25
C HIS A 223 3.98 -5.52 -5.86
N ASN A 224 4.52 -4.59 -6.65
CA ASN A 224 5.88 -4.73 -7.17
C ASN A 224 6.90 -4.28 -6.10
N ILE A 225 7.37 -5.21 -5.28
CA ILE A 225 8.27 -4.94 -4.15
C ILE A 225 9.71 -5.27 -4.52
N ILE A 226 10.61 -4.33 -4.26
CA ILE A 226 12.04 -4.45 -4.53
C ILE A 226 12.75 -4.84 -3.23
N ASN A 227 13.27 -6.07 -3.19
CA ASN A 227 14.03 -6.58 -2.05
C ASN A 227 15.52 -6.21 -2.16
N LEU A 228 15.95 -5.24 -1.36
CA LEU A 228 17.34 -4.78 -1.26
C LEU A 228 18.25 -5.78 -0.51
N GLY A 229 17.66 -6.72 0.23
CA GLY A 229 18.39 -7.77 0.97
C GLY A 229 18.69 -9.02 0.16
N LYS A 230 18.23 -9.09 -1.10
CA LYS A 230 18.41 -10.27 -1.94
C LYS A 230 19.89 -10.56 -2.17
N ASP A 231 20.28 -11.82 -1.97
CA ASP A 231 21.66 -12.31 -2.08
C ASP A 231 22.67 -11.60 -1.14
N VAL A 232 22.18 -10.92 -0.10
CA VAL A 232 23.01 -10.25 0.92
C VAL A 232 23.13 -11.14 2.16
N LEU A 233 24.35 -11.34 2.65
CA LEU A 233 24.58 -11.98 3.95
C LEU A 233 24.25 -10.99 5.08
N TRP A 234 23.40 -11.42 6.01
CA TRP A 234 23.02 -10.59 7.16
C TRP A 234 24.14 -10.49 8.20
N GLU A 235 24.56 -9.26 8.48
CA GLU A 235 25.56 -8.85 9.48
C GLU A 235 24.99 -7.85 10.50
N GLY A 236 23.68 -7.57 10.45
CA GLY A 236 23.02 -6.55 11.26
C GLY A 236 22.72 -6.93 12.71
N GLY A 237 23.30 -8.01 13.23
CA GLY A 237 23.05 -8.54 14.58
C GLY A 237 21.88 -9.54 14.65
N THR A 238 21.42 -9.88 15.85
CA THR A 238 20.36 -10.91 16.04
C THR A 238 18.93 -10.35 15.97
N MET A 239 18.76 -9.02 15.88
CA MET A 239 17.47 -8.32 15.99
C MET A 239 16.66 -8.62 17.28
N GLN A 240 17.24 -9.33 18.26
CA GLN A 240 16.65 -9.55 19.59
C GLN A 240 16.91 -8.38 20.57
N GLY A 241 17.70 -7.40 20.12
CA GLY A 241 18.05 -6.16 20.81
C GLY A 241 18.48 -5.12 19.78
N PRO A 242 19.11 -4.01 20.19
CA PRO A 242 19.51 -2.95 19.28
C PRO A 242 20.37 -3.47 18.12
N GLY A 243 20.01 -3.12 16.88
CA GLY A 243 20.63 -3.68 15.67
C GLY A 243 19.93 -3.22 14.40
N GLY A 244 20.31 -3.75 13.24
CA GLY A 244 19.68 -3.41 11.96
C GLY A 244 20.33 -2.29 11.17
N GLY A 245 21.48 -1.76 11.59
CA GLY A 245 22.25 -0.73 10.87
C GLY A 245 22.63 -1.13 9.44
N GLN A 246 22.75 -2.43 9.16
CA GLN A 246 22.91 -2.92 7.79
C GLN A 246 21.72 -2.52 6.89
N LYS A 247 20.48 -2.47 7.42
CA LYS A 247 19.30 -1.99 6.69
C LYS A 247 19.47 -0.54 6.27
N VAL A 248 19.98 0.33 7.15
CA VAL A 248 20.26 1.74 6.86
C VAL A 248 21.22 1.86 5.66
N ASN A 249 22.30 1.06 5.65
CA ASN A 249 23.27 1.06 4.56
C ASN A 249 22.66 0.56 3.23
N LEU A 250 21.85 -0.52 3.28
CA LEU A 250 21.15 -1.06 2.11
C LEU A 250 20.12 -0.08 1.55
N ILE A 251 19.36 0.59 2.41
CA ILE A 251 18.41 1.64 2.01
C ILE A 251 19.16 2.79 1.33
N ARG A 252 20.25 3.28 1.93
CA ARG A 252 21.09 4.34 1.35
C ARG A 252 21.58 3.98 -0.06
N GLU A 253 22.08 2.76 -0.24
CA GLU A 253 22.54 2.26 -1.54
C GLU A 253 21.38 2.10 -2.52
N GLY A 254 20.26 1.52 -2.08
CA GLY A 254 19.05 1.34 -2.87
C GLY A 254 18.49 2.67 -3.39
N LEU A 255 18.41 3.69 -2.53
CA LEU A 255 17.92 5.03 -2.87
C LEU A 255 18.72 5.72 -3.98
N SER A 256 19.99 5.36 -4.16
CA SER A 256 20.84 5.94 -5.22
C SER A 256 20.35 5.64 -6.64
N ASN A 257 19.53 4.59 -6.81
CA ASN A 257 18.98 4.17 -8.10
C ASN A 257 17.74 4.97 -8.54
N TYR A 258 17.19 5.82 -7.67
CA TYR A 258 15.94 6.53 -7.92
C TYR A 258 16.15 8.03 -8.07
N ASN A 259 15.25 8.68 -8.81
CA ASN A 259 15.27 10.12 -8.98
C ASN A 259 14.78 10.80 -7.71
N ASP A 260 15.28 11.99 -7.40
CA ASP A 260 14.96 12.69 -6.15
C ASP A 260 13.45 12.98 -5.96
N ASN A 261 12.67 12.97 -7.04
CA ASN A 261 11.22 13.21 -7.00
C ASN A 261 10.41 11.94 -6.86
N ASP A 262 11.02 10.78 -7.08
CA ASP A 262 10.34 9.51 -6.87
C ASP A 262 9.92 9.40 -5.40
N ILE A 263 8.86 8.64 -5.15
CA ILE A 263 8.37 8.33 -3.82
C ILE A 263 8.76 6.89 -3.52
N VAL A 264 9.35 6.70 -2.35
CA VAL A 264 9.71 5.38 -1.84
C VAL A 264 8.94 5.13 -0.55
N MET A 265 8.24 3.99 -0.50
CA MET A 265 7.79 3.39 0.75
C MET A 265 8.74 2.26 1.12
N PHE A 266 9.27 2.30 2.33
CA PHE A 266 10.03 1.20 2.91
C PHE A 266 9.17 0.44 3.91
N VAL A 267 9.25 -0.89 3.87
CA VAL A 267 8.63 -1.78 4.86
C VAL A 267 9.57 -2.93 5.24
N ASP A 268 9.59 -3.31 6.53
CA ASP A 268 10.37 -4.44 7.02
C ASP A 268 9.88 -5.77 6.40
N GLY A 269 10.80 -6.66 6.03
CA GLY A 269 10.46 -7.78 5.14
C GLY A 269 9.71 -8.94 5.80
N TYR A 270 10.07 -9.31 7.03
CA TYR A 270 9.63 -10.58 7.63
C TYR A 270 8.27 -10.51 8.33
N ASP A 271 7.84 -9.33 8.73
CA ASP A 271 6.71 -9.11 9.63
C ASP A 271 5.86 -7.92 9.22
N THR A 272 5.79 -7.64 7.92
CA THR A 272 4.83 -6.70 7.36
C THR A 272 3.96 -7.36 6.29
N PHE A 273 2.78 -6.80 6.06
CA PHE A 273 2.00 -7.03 4.86
C PHE A 273 1.28 -5.75 4.45
N ILE A 274 1.02 -5.62 3.16
CA ILE A 274 0.31 -4.49 2.56
C ILE A 274 -1.13 -4.91 2.29
N HIS A 275 -2.07 -4.13 2.81
CA HIS A 275 -3.51 -4.37 2.69
C HIS A 275 -4.17 -3.48 1.62
N ALA A 276 -3.72 -2.23 1.50
CA ALA A 276 -4.32 -1.24 0.60
C ALA A 276 -3.64 -1.15 -0.78
N SER A 277 -4.35 -0.57 -1.76
CA SER A 277 -3.78 -0.25 -3.07
C SER A 277 -2.73 0.87 -2.98
N GLU A 278 -1.87 0.96 -3.99
CA GLU A 278 -0.87 2.03 -4.10
C GLU A 278 -1.51 3.42 -4.15
N ASP A 279 -2.64 3.56 -4.86
CA ASP A 279 -3.41 4.81 -4.94
C ASP A 279 -3.90 5.27 -3.56
N GLU A 280 -4.42 4.35 -2.74
CA GLU A 280 -4.89 4.68 -1.39
C GLU A 280 -3.70 5.07 -0.49
N ILE A 281 -2.57 4.36 -0.59
CA ILE A 281 -1.35 4.68 0.16
C ILE A 281 -0.85 6.09 -0.20
N LEU A 282 -0.73 6.40 -1.49
CA LEU A 282 -0.29 7.71 -1.97
C LEU A 282 -1.25 8.82 -1.56
N LYS A 283 -2.57 8.60 -1.69
CA LYS A 283 -3.59 9.54 -1.26
C LYS A 283 -3.42 9.91 0.22
N ARG A 284 -3.25 8.91 1.09
CA ARG A 284 -3.06 9.14 2.53
C ARG A 284 -1.73 9.82 2.81
N TYR A 285 -0.67 9.43 2.11
CA TYR A 285 0.66 10.05 2.23
C TYR A 285 0.61 11.55 1.90
N PHE A 286 -0.01 11.95 0.79
CA PHE A 286 -0.16 13.37 0.46
C PHE A 286 -1.05 14.11 1.47
N GLY A 287 -2.00 13.42 2.10
CA GLY A 287 -2.80 13.94 3.21
C GLY A 287 -1.98 14.41 4.41
N PHE A 288 -0.81 13.80 4.67
CA PHE A 288 0.10 14.21 5.74
C PHE A 288 0.80 15.54 5.48
N ARG A 289 0.91 15.98 4.21
CA ARG A 289 1.58 17.24 3.82
C ARG A 289 3.02 17.34 4.36
N ALA A 290 3.72 16.21 4.35
CA ALA A 290 5.09 16.05 4.80
C ALA A 290 5.96 15.42 3.69
N GLU A 291 7.28 15.64 3.74
CA GLU A 291 8.21 14.99 2.80
C GLU A 291 8.48 13.53 3.15
N VAL A 292 8.37 13.20 4.44
CA VAL A 292 8.57 11.85 4.96
C VAL A 292 7.59 11.60 6.10
N VAL A 293 6.93 10.45 6.07
CA VAL A 293 6.05 9.94 7.13
C VAL A 293 6.66 8.65 7.65
N PHE A 294 7.06 8.62 8.91
CA PHE A 294 7.40 7.36 9.59
C PHE A 294 6.18 6.81 10.31
N SER A 295 6.13 5.49 10.46
CA SER A 295 5.20 4.88 11.41
C SER A 295 5.51 5.34 12.83
N ALA A 296 4.45 5.42 13.64
CA ALA A 296 4.57 5.67 15.06
C ALA A 296 4.40 4.36 15.85
N GLU A 297 4.76 4.37 17.13
CA GLU A 297 4.49 3.32 18.11
C GLU A 297 4.32 3.87 19.53
N LYS A 298 3.94 3.00 20.47
CA LYS A 298 3.70 3.35 21.88
C LYS A 298 4.95 3.39 22.75
N THR A 299 6.03 2.71 22.35
CA THR A 299 7.21 2.55 23.19
C THR A 299 8.38 3.36 22.63
N CYS A 300 9.01 4.17 23.48
CA CYS A 300 10.28 4.79 23.13
C CYS A 300 11.37 3.72 23.27
N TRP A 301 11.85 3.20 22.14
CA TRP A 301 12.87 2.17 22.06
C TRP A 301 13.93 2.59 21.02
N PRO A 302 15.22 2.24 21.19
CA PRO A 302 15.79 1.55 22.36
C PRO A 302 16.14 2.50 23.52
N ASP A 303 16.33 3.79 23.24
CA ASP A 303 16.79 4.77 24.23
C ASP A 303 15.61 5.53 24.86
N LYS A 304 15.20 5.14 26.07
CA LYS A 304 14.09 5.81 26.77
C LYS A 304 14.42 7.26 27.18
N SER A 305 15.69 7.66 27.20
CA SER A 305 16.08 9.00 27.65
C SER A 305 15.69 10.11 26.68
N ILE A 306 15.38 9.78 25.42
CA ILE A 306 14.93 10.74 24.41
C ILE A 306 13.40 10.93 24.37
N ALA A 307 12.63 10.19 25.20
CA ALA A 307 11.17 10.20 25.18
C ALA A 307 10.57 11.60 25.34
N ASP A 308 11.09 12.40 26.28
CA ASP A 308 10.60 13.76 26.58
C ASP A 308 10.83 14.76 25.42
N ARG A 309 11.64 14.39 24.42
CA ARG A 309 11.88 15.20 23.23
C ARG A 309 10.80 15.01 22.16
N PHE A 310 9.99 13.95 22.26
CA PHE A 310 8.86 13.74 21.37
C PHE A 310 7.65 14.56 21.84
N PRO A 311 6.86 15.14 20.92
CA PRO A 311 5.64 15.84 21.28
C PRO A 311 4.66 14.92 22.01
N GLU A 312 3.87 15.49 22.92
CA GLU A 312 2.75 14.76 23.51
C GLU A 312 1.64 14.60 22.47
N THR A 313 1.11 13.39 22.35
CA THR A 313 0.07 13.04 21.38
C THR A 313 -1.07 12.30 22.10
N GLY A 314 -2.26 12.31 21.51
CA GLY A 314 -3.42 11.57 22.02
C GLY A 314 -3.41 10.07 21.69
N GLY A 315 -2.31 9.56 21.14
CA GLY A 315 -2.21 8.21 20.59
C GLY A 315 -0.77 7.72 20.58
N TYR A 316 -0.29 7.29 19.41
CA TYR A 316 1.09 6.81 19.27
C TYR A 316 2.02 8.02 19.33
N ARG A 317 3.25 7.83 19.82
CA ARG A 317 4.12 8.97 20.15
C ARG A 317 5.51 8.88 19.56
N TYR A 318 6.07 7.68 19.51
CA TYR A 318 7.49 7.49 19.18
C TYR A 318 7.63 6.94 17.77
N LEU A 319 8.75 7.26 17.10
CA LEU A 319 9.01 6.78 15.75
C LEU A 319 9.34 5.28 15.77
N ASN A 320 8.78 4.53 14.83
CA ASN A 320 9.20 3.18 14.47
C ASN A 320 9.90 3.22 13.08
N SER A 321 11.07 2.60 12.94
CA SER A 321 11.84 2.64 11.69
C SER A 321 11.46 1.57 10.67
N GLY A 322 10.66 0.56 11.08
CA GLY A 322 10.38 -0.58 10.22
C GLY A 322 9.43 -0.27 9.06
N THR A 323 8.70 0.85 9.11
CA THR A 323 7.94 1.34 7.97
C THR A 323 7.93 2.86 7.86
N PHE A 324 8.12 3.37 6.64
CA PHE A 324 8.03 4.79 6.32
C PHE A 324 7.78 5.01 4.82
N ILE A 325 7.30 6.20 4.46
CA ILE A 325 7.13 6.64 3.07
C ILE A 325 7.64 8.07 2.91
N GLY A 326 8.30 8.38 1.79
CA GLY A 326 8.77 9.74 1.56
C GLY A 326 9.41 9.97 0.21
N THR A 327 9.78 11.23 -0.03
CA THR A 327 10.45 11.66 -1.26
C THR A 327 11.91 11.21 -1.25
N VAL A 328 12.36 10.59 -2.35
CA VAL A 328 13.72 10.04 -2.46
C VAL A 328 14.78 11.10 -2.16
N GLY A 329 14.61 12.34 -2.62
CA GLY A 329 15.54 13.43 -2.35
C GLY A 329 15.70 13.75 -0.86
N THR A 330 14.61 13.66 -0.09
CA THR A 330 14.67 13.85 1.38
C THR A 330 15.21 12.60 2.06
N LEU A 331 14.80 11.41 1.63
CA LEU A 331 15.29 10.14 2.16
C LEU A 331 16.82 10.00 1.95
N LYS A 332 17.36 10.37 0.79
CA LYS A 332 18.82 10.39 0.55
C LYS A 332 19.58 11.27 1.55
N LYS A 333 18.98 12.39 1.99
CA LYS A 333 19.58 13.27 3.01
C LYS A 333 19.47 12.67 4.41
N ILE A 334 18.33 12.05 4.73
CA ILE A 334 18.10 11.37 6.02
C ILE A 334 19.03 10.18 6.20
N PHE A 335 19.25 9.39 5.14
CA PHE A 335 20.06 8.17 5.13
C PHE A 335 21.49 8.40 4.57
N ALA A 336 21.98 9.64 4.57
CA ALA A 336 23.26 9.99 3.94
C ALA A 336 24.46 9.32 4.63
N ASP A 337 24.37 9.12 5.94
CA ASP A 337 25.47 8.61 6.76
C ASP A 337 25.65 7.10 6.61
N GLN A 338 26.90 6.65 6.46
CA GLN A 338 27.24 5.24 6.68
C GLN A 338 27.21 4.92 8.16
N VAL A 339 26.63 3.79 8.54
CA VAL A 339 26.62 3.32 9.93
C VAL A 339 27.25 1.93 10.05
N GLU A 340 27.71 1.56 11.24
CA GLU A 340 28.14 0.18 11.50
C GLU A 340 26.95 -0.78 11.34
N ASN A 341 27.17 -1.94 10.72
CA ASN A 341 26.08 -2.88 10.40
C ASN A 341 25.26 -3.29 11.64
N HIS A 342 25.89 -3.38 12.81
CA HIS A 342 25.26 -3.72 14.08
C HIS A 342 24.70 -2.52 14.86
N SER A 343 24.73 -1.29 14.30
CA SER A 343 24.08 -0.13 14.91
C SER A 343 22.56 -0.29 14.92
N ASP A 344 21.86 0.51 15.71
CA ASP A 344 20.41 0.47 15.78
C ASP A 344 19.76 1.41 14.74
N ASP A 345 18.96 0.85 13.84
CA ASP A 345 18.26 1.60 12.79
C ASP A 345 17.16 2.51 13.37
N GLN A 346 16.44 2.05 14.40
CA GLN A 346 15.40 2.84 15.05
C GLN A 346 15.96 4.08 15.75
N LEU A 347 17.06 3.95 16.49
CA LEU A 347 17.76 5.07 17.12
C LEU A 347 18.34 6.03 16.07
N TYR A 348 18.81 5.52 14.93
CA TYR A 348 19.26 6.36 13.81
C TYR A 348 18.11 7.25 13.31
N CYS A 349 16.98 6.66 12.92
CA CYS A 349 15.81 7.40 12.42
C CYS A 349 15.24 8.37 13.45
N GLN A 350 15.17 7.97 14.74
CA GLN A 350 14.74 8.87 15.81
C GLN A 350 15.64 10.09 15.96
N LYS A 351 16.96 9.94 15.83
CA LYS A 351 17.88 11.09 15.88
C LYS A 351 17.69 12.03 14.68
N GLN A 352 17.44 11.48 13.49
CA GLN A 352 17.15 12.29 12.30
C GLN A 352 15.83 13.09 12.49
N TYR A 353 14.76 12.45 12.97
CA TYR A 353 13.51 13.13 13.31
C TYR A 353 13.70 14.23 14.37
N LEU A 354 14.32 13.90 15.50
CA LEU A 354 14.53 14.84 16.60
C LEU A 354 15.58 15.94 16.32
N SER A 355 16.26 15.89 15.17
CA SER A 355 17.16 16.96 14.74
C SER A 355 16.42 18.21 14.29
N GLY A 356 15.18 18.07 13.81
CA GLY A 356 14.39 19.16 13.22
C GLY A 356 14.91 19.64 11.86
N ASN A 357 15.90 18.97 11.26
CA ASN A 357 16.50 19.39 10.00
C ASN A 357 15.69 19.01 8.75
N PHE A 358 14.69 18.13 8.90
CA PHE A 358 13.93 17.57 7.80
C PHE A 358 12.43 17.68 8.07
N ASN A 359 11.62 17.79 7.01
CA ASN A 359 10.17 17.78 7.09
C ASN A 359 9.66 16.34 7.27
N ILE A 360 9.81 15.83 8.49
CA ILE A 360 9.37 14.49 8.90
C ILE A 360 8.16 14.63 9.81
N THR A 361 7.13 13.82 9.57
CA THR A 361 6.01 13.62 10.50
C THR A 361 5.88 12.15 10.88
N LEU A 362 5.14 11.86 11.96
CA LEU A 362 4.85 10.50 12.39
C LEU A 362 3.36 10.20 12.21
N ASP A 363 3.06 8.97 11.81
CA ASP A 363 1.71 8.47 11.65
C ASP A 363 1.11 8.09 13.03
N TYR A 364 0.73 9.10 13.80
CA TYR A 364 0.28 8.95 15.19
C TYR A 364 -1.03 8.17 15.36
N GLU A 365 -1.84 8.10 14.30
CA GLU A 365 -3.18 7.49 14.33
C GLU A 365 -3.22 6.13 13.63
N SER A 366 -2.12 5.69 13.01
CA SER A 366 -2.06 4.53 12.12
C SER A 366 -2.88 4.69 10.84
N TYR A 367 -2.86 5.89 10.27
CA TYR A 367 -3.56 6.21 9.02
C TYR A 367 -2.96 5.49 7.82
N ILE A 368 -1.65 5.23 7.80
CA ILE A 368 -0.99 4.41 6.79
C ILE A 368 -0.44 3.13 7.44
N PHE A 369 0.32 3.28 8.52
CA PHE A 369 1.10 2.21 9.14
C PHE A 369 0.58 1.82 10.52
N PHE A 370 0.21 0.56 10.68
CA PHE A 370 -0.23 0.00 11.95
C PHE A 370 0.85 -0.87 12.59
N CYS A 371 1.58 -0.30 13.56
CA CYS A 371 2.49 -1.04 14.42
C CYS A 371 1.70 -1.76 15.53
N LEU A 372 1.74 -3.10 15.52
CA LEU A 372 0.90 -3.92 16.40
C LEU A 372 1.39 -4.03 17.85
N ALA A 373 2.68 -3.76 18.11
CA ALA A 373 3.25 -3.96 19.44
C ALA A 373 2.52 -3.11 20.51
N GLY A 374 1.93 -3.79 21.50
CA GLY A 374 1.13 -3.15 22.56
C GLY A 374 -0.32 -2.83 22.16
N LEU A 375 -0.78 -3.29 21.00
CA LEU A 375 -2.11 -3.08 20.42
C LEU A 375 -2.71 -4.35 19.82
N GLU A 376 -2.17 -5.51 20.19
CA GLU A 376 -2.58 -6.82 19.69
C GLU A 376 -4.08 -7.08 19.91
N LYS A 377 -4.65 -6.54 20.99
CA LYS A 377 -6.09 -6.67 21.33
C LYS A 377 -6.96 -5.55 20.76
N ASN A 378 -6.34 -4.53 20.19
CA ASN A 378 -6.97 -3.33 19.65
C ASN A 378 -6.91 -3.30 18.12
N CYS A 379 -6.70 -4.44 17.48
CA CYS A 379 -6.80 -4.60 16.04
C CYS A 379 -8.08 -5.36 15.68
N SER A 380 -8.78 -4.93 14.63
CA SER A 380 -9.89 -5.68 14.03
C SER A 380 -9.86 -5.60 12.51
N TYR A 381 -10.53 -6.54 11.85
CA TYR A 381 -10.75 -6.53 10.41
C TYR A 381 -12.25 -6.47 10.11
N ASN A 382 -12.67 -5.48 9.33
CA ASN A 382 -14.03 -5.34 8.85
C ASN A 382 -14.14 -5.93 7.45
N GLN A 383 -14.73 -7.13 7.37
CA GLN A 383 -14.93 -7.88 6.13
C GLN A 383 -15.85 -7.19 5.12
N THR A 384 -16.83 -6.39 5.58
CA THR A 384 -17.82 -5.76 4.70
C THR A 384 -17.20 -4.66 3.85
N ASN A 385 -16.30 -3.89 4.45
CA ASN A 385 -15.68 -2.72 3.82
C ASN A 385 -14.20 -2.95 3.49
N ASP A 386 -13.68 -4.15 3.77
CA ASP A 386 -12.29 -4.56 3.59
C ASP A 386 -11.30 -3.60 4.27
N PHE A 387 -11.50 -3.33 5.56
CA PHE A 387 -10.64 -2.44 6.34
C PHE A 387 -9.98 -3.13 7.53
N VAL A 388 -8.67 -2.95 7.66
CA VAL A 388 -7.96 -3.16 8.93
C VAL A 388 -8.15 -1.94 9.81
N ILE A 389 -8.60 -2.14 11.05
CA ILE A 389 -8.99 -1.08 11.96
C ILE A 389 -8.13 -1.13 13.22
N ASN A 390 -7.48 -0.01 13.52
CA ASN A 390 -6.94 0.27 14.84
C ASN A 390 -8.09 0.78 15.73
N ASN A 391 -8.57 -0.06 16.64
CA ASN A 391 -9.70 0.23 17.52
C ASN A 391 -9.39 1.29 18.59
N GLU A 392 -8.12 1.62 18.82
CA GLU A 392 -7.73 2.68 19.77
C GLU A 392 -7.88 4.07 19.15
N THR A 393 -7.48 4.22 17.90
CA THR A 393 -7.55 5.48 17.15
C THR A 393 -8.82 5.59 16.30
N ASN A 394 -9.55 4.47 16.13
CA ASN A 394 -10.64 4.29 15.16
C ASN A 394 -10.21 4.55 13.70
N CYS A 395 -8.91 4.45 13.42
CA CYS A 395 -8.36 4.65 12.09
C CYS A 395 -8.36 3.35 11.31
N THR A 396 -8.56 3.43 10.00
CA THR A 396 -8.29 2.30 9.09
C THR A 396 -6.84 2.38 8.64
N SER A 397 -6.17 1.26 8.41
CA SER A 397 -4.73 1.23 8.09
C SER A 397 -4.43 0.52 6.78
N CYS A 398 -3.37 0.96 6.10
CA CYS A 398 -2.97 0.44 4.80
C CYS A 398 -1.92 -0.67 4.89
N ILE A 399 -1.04 -0.60 5.87
CA ILE A 399 0.07 -1.53 6.09
C ILE A 399 0.05 -1.95 7.56
N VAL A 400 0.29 -3.23 7.82
CA VAL A 400 0.42 -3.77 9.18
C VAL A 400 1.84 -4.22 9.41
N HIS A 401 2.40 -3.83 10.56
CA HIS A 401 3.75 -4.17 10.99
C HIS A 401 3.70 -4.89 12.36
N GLY A 402 4.11 -6.16 12.37
CA GLY A 402 4.21 -7.01 13.55
C GLY A 402 5.47 -6.79 14.38
N ASN A 403 5.84 -5.53 14.65
CA ASN A 403 7.13 -5.06 15.19
C ASN A 403 7.53 -5.53 16.61
N GLY A 404 6.77 -6.45 17.21
CA GLY A 404 6.96 -6.92 18.59
C GLY A 404 7.50 -8.35 18.71
N GLY A 405 7.37 -8.92 19.91
CA GLY A 405 7.78 -10.29 20.22
C GLY A 405 6.79 -11.36 19.72
N GLU A 406 6.96 -12.61 20.15
CA GLU A 406 6.16 -13.76 19.68
C GLU A 406 4.65 -13.52 19.75
N TYR A 407 4.14 -12.96 20.85
CA TYR A 407 2.71 -12.63 20.99
C TYR A 407 2.20 -11.64 19.93
N THR A 408 3.01 -10.63 19.58
CA THR A 408 2.70 -9.69 18.50
C THR A 408 2.73 -10.41 17.15
N LYS A 409 3.67 -11.35 16.93
CA LYS A 409 3.73 -12.17 15.70
C LYS A 409 2.53 -13.09 15.56
N GLU A 410 2.05 -13.70 16.64
CA GLU A 410 0.82 -14.49 16.65
C GLU A 410 -0.38 -13.65 16.22
N SER A 411 -0.51 -12.46 16.78
CA SER A 411 -1.59 -11.51 16.46
C SER A 411 -1.51 -11.02 15.01
N PHE A 412 -0.31 -10.69 14.55
CA PHE A 412 -0.01 -10.34 13.16
C PHE A 412 -0.40 -11.45 12.19
N ASN A 413 0.01 -12.69 12.46
CA ASN A 413 -0.33 -13.84 11.64
C ASN A 413 -1.85 -14.08 11.64
N SER A 414 -2.50 -14.02 12.80
CA SER A 414 -3.96 -14.17 12.90
C SER A 414 -4.69 -13.14 12.04
N LEU A 415 -4.25 -11.87 12.09
CA LEU A 415 -4.85 -10.81 11.29
C LEU A 415 -4.57 -10.99 9.79
N TYR A 416 -3.34 -11.30 9.41
CA TYR A 416 -2.97 -11.59 8.03
C TYR A 416 -3.85 -12.71 7.45
N TYR A 417 -4.01 -13.81 8.20
CA TYR A 417 -4.85 -14.93 7.77
C TYR A 417 -6.35 -14.63 7.84
N GLN A 418 -6.80 -13.68 8.67
CA GLN A 418 -8.19 -13.23 8.71
C GLN A 418 -8.55 -12.34 7.50
N ILE A 419 -7.62 -11.48 7.08
CA ILE A 419 -7.73 -10.66 5.87
C ILE A 419 -7.66 -11.55 4.63
N ASN A 420 -6.67 -12.44 4.62
CA ASN A 420 -6.46 -13.40 3.54
C ASN A 420 -7.31 -14.68 3.71
N GLU A 421 -8.26 -14.70 4.66
CA GLU A 421 -9.17 -15.83 4.95
C GLU A 421 -10.06 -16.16 3.72
N TYR A 422 -10.15 -15.21 2.78
CA TYR A 422 -10.82 -15.35 1.48
C TYR A 422 -9.89 -15.72 0.31
N LYS A 423 -8.57 -15.88 0.56
CA LYS A 423 -7.53 -16.21 -0.42
C LYS A 423 -6.66 -17.41 0.00
N ILE A 424 -7.18 -18.37 0.77
CA ILE A 424 -6.56 -19.71 0.80
C ILE A 424 -6.68 -20.26 -0.61
N TYR A 425 -5.57 -20.18 -1.35
CA TYR A 425 -5.48 -20.61 -2.73
C TYR A 425 -5.87 -22.08 -2.78
N ILE A 426 -7.04 -22.35 -3.36
CA ILE A 426 -7.36 -23.66 -3.90
C ILE A 426 -6.78 -23.60 -5.31
N PRO A 427 -5.69 -24.33 -5.61
CA PRO A 427 -5.10 -24.26 -6.96
C PRO A 427 -6.17 -24.49 -8.03
N THR A 428 -6.24 -23.67 -9.07
CA THR A 428 -7.19 -23.93 -10.16
C THR A 428 -6.84 -25.28 -10.77
N GLN A 429 -7.81 -26.21 -10.81
CA GLN A 429 -7.57 -27.56 -11.35
C GLN A 429 -7.17 -27.48 -12.82
N GLU A 430 -5.94 -27.85 -13.15
CA GLU A 430 -5.55 -28.12 -14.52
C GLU A 430 -5.84 -29.59 -14.85
N TYR A 431 -6.17 -29.88 -16.12
CA TYR A 431 -6.37 -31.26 -16.59
C TYR A 431 -5.15 -32.17 -16.36
N LYS A 432 -3.98 -31.59 -16.05
CA LYS A 432 -2.71 -32.26 -15.83
C LYS A 432 -2.49 -32.70 -14.37
N ASP A 433 -3.30 -32.25 -13.42
CA ASP A 433 -3.02 -32.50 -11.99
C ASP A 433 -3.37 -33.92 -11.53
N LEU A 434 -4.17 -34.66 -12.31
CA LEU A 434 -4.55 -36.03 -12.00
C LEU A 434 -3.64 -37.04 -12.71
N HIS A 435 -2.94 -37.85 -11.94
CA HIS A 435 -2.05 -38.90 -12.42
C HIS A 435 -2.53 -40.27 -11.96
N VAL A 436 -2.47 -41.26 -12.84
CA VAL A 436 -2.73 -42.66 -12.50
C VAL A 436 -1.40 -43.29 -12.12
N LEU A 437 -1.24 -43.69 -10.86
CA LEU A 437 -0.01 -44.33 -10.37
C LEU A 437 0.03 -45.82 -10.73
N ASP A 438 -1.10 -46.53 -10.58
CA ASP A 438 -1.30 -47.92 -11.01
C ASP A 438 -2.82 -48.23 -11.01
N ARG A 439 -3.20 -49.51 -11.15
CA ARG A 439 -4.56 -50.07 -11.10
C ARG A 439 -5.39 -49.44 -9.98
N ASP A 440 -6.18 -48.45 -10.36
CA ASP A 440 -7.11 -47.72 -9.50
C ASP A 440 -6.42 -47.03 -8.31
N ILE A 441 -5.18 -46.56 -8.48
CA ILE A 441 -4.55 -45.60 -7.57
C ILE A 441 -4.28 -44.32 -8.34
N LEU A 442 -4.85 -43.23 -7.85
CA LEU A 442 -4.70 -41.90 -8.42
C LEU A 442 -3.85 -41.03 -7.49
N LEU A 443 -3.11 -40.10 -8.07
CA LEU A 443 -2.45 -39.01 -7.38
C LEU A 443 -2.99 -37.72 -7.95
N LEU A 444 -3.58 -36.90 -7.09
CA LEU A 444 -4.02 -35.56 -7.42
C LEU A 444 -3.02 -34.57 -6.81
N TYR A 445 -2.20 -33.98 -7.68
CA TYR A 445 -1.21 -32.97 -7.30
C TYR A 445 -1.89 -31.67 -6.88
N ASN A 446 -1.22 -30.87 -6.05
CA ASN A 446 -1.62 -29.51 -5.68
C ASN A 446 -3.10 -29.46 -5.22
N PHE A 447 -3.49 -30.41 -4.36
CA PHE A 447 -4.87 -30.48 -3.90
C PHE A 447 -5.16 -29.28 -2.99
N LEU A 448 -4.32 -29.07 -1.98
CA LEU A 448 -4.26 -27.90 -1.09
C LEU A 448 -2.82 -27.38 -0.97
N SER A 449 -2.63 -26.14 -0.52
CA SER A 449 -1.30 -25.52 -0.41
C SER A 449 -0.46 -26.07 0.75
N GLU A 450 0.86 -25.86 0.69
CA GLU A 450 1.77 -26.19 1.80
C GLU A 450 1.42 -25.38 3.06
N ASP A 451 1.06 -24.10 2.92
CA ASP A 451 0.59 -23.26 4.05
C ASP A 451 -0.61 -23.85 4.79
N TYR A 452 -1.59 -24.40 4.03
CA TYR A 452 -2.73 -25.08 4.65
C TYR A 452 -2.27 -26.30 5.44
N CYS A 453 -1.27 -27.03 4.94
CA CYS A 453 -0.74 -28.21 5.60
C CYS A 453 -0.01 -27.85 6.91
N GLU A 454 0.84 -26.83 6.89
CA GLU A 454 1.55 -26.33 8.07
C GLU A 454 0.58 -25.83 9.14
N GLU A 455 -0.41 -25.02 8.75
CA GLU A 455 -1.43 -24.52 9.67
C GLU A 455 -2.29 -25.64 10.27
N LEU A 456 -2.66 -26.64 9.46
CA LEU A 456 -3.43 -27.78 9.94
C LEU A 456 -2.63 -28.61 10.96
N ILE A 457 -1.32 -28.80 10.74
CA ILE A 457 -0.43 -29.47 11.71
C ILE A 457 -0.39 -28.65 13.01
N ARG A 458 -0.12 -27.35 12.93
CA ARG A 458 -0.03 -26.45 14.08
C ARG A 458 -1.28 -26.54 14.95
N VAL A 459 -2.46 -26.38 14.34
CA VAL A 459 -3.73 -26.41 15.06
C VAL A 459 -4.06 -27.80 15.63
N ALA A 460 -3.72 -28.88 14.92
CA ALA A 460 -3.92 -30.23 15.43
C ALA A 460 -3.04 -30.52 16.66
N ASP A 461 -1.79 -30.05 16.67
CA ASP A 461 -0.89 -30.18 17.82
C ASP A 461 -1.30 -29.28 18.99
N GLU A 462 -1.75 -28.04 18.74
CA GLU A 462 -2.29 -27.13 19.77
C GLU A 462 -3.53 -27.68 20.45
N PHE A 463 -4.43 -28.29 19.67
CA PHE A 463 -5.62 -28.94 20.22
C PHE A 463 -5.26 -30.09 21.17
N ASN A 464 -4.12 -30.75 20.93
CA ASN A 464 -3.48 -31.73 21.80
C ASN A 464 -4.40 -32.87 22.32
N GLU A 465 -5.45 -33.21 21.56
CA GLU A 465 -6.35 -34.33 21.86
C GLU A 465 -6.08 -35.55 20.97
N TRP A 466 -4.82 -35.94 20.84
CA TRP A 466 -4.41 -37.14 20.11
C TRP A 466 -4.92 -38.41 20.83
N LYS A 467 -6.13 -38.84 20.48
CA LYS A 467 -6.82 -39.98 21.13
C LYS A 467 -6.92 -41.15 20.16
N GLN A 468 -6.66 -42.35 20.67
CA GLN A 468 -7.01 -43.60 19.98
C GLN A 468 -8.48 -43.91 20.26
N LEU A 469 -9.22 -44.31 19.22
CA LEU A 469 -10.61 -44.74 19.40
C LEU A 469 -10.66 -46.11 20.12
N PRO A 470 -11.41 -46.24 21.24
CA PRO A 470 -11.36 -47.45 22.08
C PRO A 470 -11.74 -48.76 21.39
N ASN A 471 -12.52 -48.70 20.31
CA ASN A 471 -13.06 -49.85 19.59
C ASN A 471 -12.53 -49.97 18.15
N ASP A 472 -11.50 -49.22 17.79
CA ASP A 472 -10.90 -49.33 16.47
C ASP A 472 -10.01 -50.58 16.38
N LYS A 473 -10.13 -51.31 15.25
CA LYS A 473 -9.28 -52.48 14.96
C LYS A 473 -7.83 -52.07 14.67
N PHE A 474 -7.61 -50.83 14.26
CA PHE A 474 -6.30 -50.28 13.92
C PHE A 474 -6.15 -48.88 14.53
N PRO A 475 -5.95 -48.78 15.86
CA PRO A 475 -5.96 -47.50 16.55
C PRO A 475 -4.86 -46.55 16.03
N GLY A 476 -5.26 -45.33 15.67
CA GLY A 476 -4.43 -44.21 15.22
C GLY A 476 -4.29 -43.09 16.26
N GLN A 477 -3.20 -42.31 16.20
CA GLN A 477 -3.17 -40.99 16.85
C GLN A 477 -3.87 -39.99 15.95
N GLU A 478 -5.12 -39.70 16.24
CA GLU A 478 -6.00 -39.02 15.29
C GLU A 478 -6.72 -37.84 15.92
N VAL A 479 -6.85 -36.77 15.13
CA VAL A 479 -7.66 -35.59 15.44
C VAL A 479 -8.62 -35.34 14.27
N ARG A 480 -9.92 -35.45 14.53
CA ARG A 480 -10.96 -35.21 13.51
C ARG A 480 -11.05 -33.72 13.21
N LEU A 481 -11.11 -33.36 11.93
CA LEU A 481 -11.18 -31.96 11.51
C LEU A 481 -12.46 -31.27 12.00
N LYS A 482 -13.57 -32.02 12.11
CA LYS A 482 -14.82 -31.49 12.70
C LYS A 482 -14.71 -31.10 14.18
N LYS A 483 -13.69 -31.58 14.90
CA LYS A 483 -13.40 -31.18 16.29
C LYS A 483 -12.41 -30.01 16.37
N LEU A 484 -11.66 -29.76 15.30
CA LEU A 484 -10.86 -28.56 15.13
C LEU A 484 -11.77 -27.40 14.72
N TYR A 485 -11.20 -26.22 14.52
CA TYR A 485 -11.95 -25.08 14.00
C TYR A 485 -12.63 -25.43 12.67
N GLU A 486 -13.94 -25.18 12.60
CA GLU A 486 -14.82 -25.53 11.47
C GLU A 486 -14.27 -25.06 10.11
N LYS A 487 -13.52 -23.95 10.08
CA LYS A 487 -12.86 -23.41 8.88
C LYS A 487 -11.99 -24.42 8.14
N TYR A 488 -11.18 -25.23 8.84
CA TYR A 488 -10.26 -26.16 8.19
C TYR A 488 -11.00 -27.30 7.48
N TYR A 489 -12.12 -27.74 8.06
CA TYR A 489 -13.03 -28.69 7.44
C TYR A 489 -13.69 -28.09 6.18
N ASN A 490 -14.19 -26.85 6.27
CA ASN A 490 -14.87 -26.18 5.15
C ASN A 490 -13.95 -25.95 3.93
N ILE A 491 -12.67 -25.59 4.17
CA ILE A 491 -11.67 -25.45 3.09
C ILE A 491 -11.46 -26.79 2.36
N TYR A 492 -11.28 -27.87 3.14
CA TYR A 492 -11.12 -29.20 2.57
C TYR A 492 -12.38 -29.65 1.82
N GLU A 493 -13.56 -29.41 2.39
CA GLU A 493 -14.84 -29.75 1.77
C GLU A 493 -15.05 -29.02 0.43
N LYS A 494 -14.68 -27.75 0.35
CA LYS A 494 -14.71 -26.99 -0.91
C LYS A 494 -13.77 -27.59 -1.95
N ALA A 495 -12.54 -27.96 -1.57
CA ALA A 495 -11.60 -28.64 -2.47
C ALA A 495 -12.07 -30.05 -2.86
N TYR A 496 -12.75 -30.75 -1.96
CA TYR A 496 -13.34 -32.07 -2.19
C TYR A 496 -14.40 -32.00 -3.31
N PHE A 497 -15.38 -31.11 -3.18
CA PHE A 497 -16.42 -30.96 -4.21
C PHE A 497 -15.88 -30.30 -5.50
N GLY A 498 -14.92 -29.39 -5.38
CA GLY A 498 -14.37 -28.65 -6.53
C GLY A 498 -13.35 -29.42 -7.36
N LYS A 499 -12.58 -30.35 -6.76
CA LYS A 499 -11.49 -31.07 -7.44
C LYS A 499 -11.57 -32.59 -7.30
N PHE A 500 -11.74 -33.08 -6.07
CA PHE A 500 -11.67 -34.52 -5.78
C PHE A 500 -12.80 -35.27 -6.46
N VAL A 501 -14.06 -34.86 -6.24
CA VAL A 501 -15.25 -35.49 -6.82
C VAL A 501 -15.19 -35.48 -8.36
N PRO A 502 -14.95 -34.33 -9.03
CA PRO A 502 -14.80 -34.31 -10.49
C PRO A 502 -13.68 -35.21 -11.02
N ALA A 503 -12.54 -35.28 -10.33
CA ALA A 503 -11.41 -36.13 -10.74
C ALA A 503 -11.77 -37.63 -10.66
N VAL A 504 -12.38 -38.01 -9.54
CA VAL A 504 -12.70 -39.40 -9.20
C VAL A 504 -13.85 -39.96 -10.04
N GLU A 505 -14.97 -39.23 -10.17
CA GLU A 505 -16.11 -39.66 -10.99
C GLU A 505 -15.82 -39.64 -12.50
N LYS A 506 -14.86 -38.81 -12.92
CA LYS A 506 -14.40 -38.82 -14.30
C LYS A 506 -13.59 -40.06 -14.63
N TYR A 507 -12.72 -40.50 -13.70
CA TYR A 507 -11.85 -41.66 -13.90
C TYR A 507 -12.60 -43.00 -13.72
N TRP A 508 -13.31 -43.17 -12.60
CA TRP A 508 -14.09 -44.38 -12.34
C TRP A 508 -15.54 -44.17 -12.80
N LYS A 509 -15.90 -44.68 -13.99
CA LYS A 509 -17.29 -44.63 -14.48
C LYS A 509 -17.93 -46.03 -14.51
N PRO A 510 -19.17 -46.21 -14.02
CA PRO A 510 -20.05 -45.21 -13.38
C PRO A 510 -19.86 -45.20 -11.85
N LEU A 511 -19.15 -44.19 -11.31
CA LEU A 511 -19.10 -43.90 -9.87
C LEU A 511 -19.88 -42.62 -9.58
N SER A 512 -20.54 -42.57 -8.42
CA SER A 512 -21.12 -41.36 -7.85
C SER A 512 -20.60 -41.22 -6.42
N MET A 513 -20.14 -40.04 -6.05
CA MET A 513 -19.63 -39.76 -4.71
C MET A 513 -20.76 -39.25 -3.79
N HIS A 514 -20.80 -39.75 -2.56
CA HIS A 514 -21.87 -39.47 -1.58
C HIS A 514 -21.45 -38.50 -0.45
N GLY A 515 -20.30 -37.84 -0.61
CA GLY A 515 -19.76 -36.90 0.38
C GLY A 515 -18.65 -37.46 1.28
N ILE A 516 -18.27 -36.66 2.27
CA ILE A 516 -17.22 -36.98 3.25
C ILE A 516 -17.86 -37.67 4.45
N ARG A 517 -17.41 -38.89 4.75
CA ARG A 517 -17.85 -39.62 5.95
C ARG A 517 -17.03 -39.20 7.16
N ASP A 518 -15.71 -39.39 7.11
CA ASP A 518 -14.78 -39.00 8.17
C ASP A 518 -13.53 -38.33 7.58
N LEU A 519 -12.95 -37.39 8.31
CA LEU A 519 -11.80 -36.60 7.90
C LEU A 519 -10.97 -36.25 9.13
N PHE A 520 -9.73 -36.74 9.18
CA PHE A 520 -8.89 -36.63 10.37
C PHE A 520 -7.40 -36.54 10.04
N VAL A 521 -6.69 -35.74 10.84
CA VAL A 521 -5.22 -35.74 10.86
C VAL A 521 -4.76 -36.98 11.61
N ILE A 522 -3.82 -37.72 11.05
CA ILE A 522 -3.14 -38.83 11.70
C ILE A 522 -1.65 -38.50 11.90
N LYS A 523 -1.13 -38.82 13.08
CA LYS A 523 0.25 -38.55 13.50
C LYS A 523 1.00 -39.85 13.78
N TYR A 524 2.26 -39.92 13.34
CA TYR A 524 3.18 -41.01 13.67
C TYR A 524 4.45 -40.45 14.29
N GLU A 525 4.78 -40.93 15.49
CA GLU A 525 5.86 -40.41 16.33
C GLU A 525 6.56 -41.56 17.08
N ARG A 526 7.89 -41.47 17.23
CA ARG A 526 8.68 -42.41 18.02
C ARG A 526 8.20 -42.47 19.48
N GLY A 527 8.15 -43.67 20.04
CA GLY A 527 7.71 -43.89 21.41
C GLY A 527 6.19 -43.91 21.60
N LYS A 528 5.41 -43.65 20.55
CA LYS A 528 3.96 -43.82 20.56
C LYS A 528 3.52 -44.75 19.41
N GLN A 529 2.83 -44.23 18.40
CA GLN A 529 2.47 -45.00 17.20
C GLN A 529 3.43 -44.68 16.07
N THR A 530 4.16 -45.69 15.60
CA THR A 530 5.21 -45.52 14.58
C THR A 530 4.84 -46.08 13.22
N SER A 531 3.78 -46.87 13.12
CA SER A 531 3.37 -47.57 11.90
C SER A 531 1.86 -47.89 11.91
N LEU A 532 1.35 -48.37 10.78
CA LEU A 532 -0.01 -48.91 10.67
C LEU A 532 0.04 -50.19 9.83
N ARG A 533 -0.43 -51.30 10.40
CA ARG A 533 -0.38 -52.63 9.75
C ARG A 533 -1.27 -52.68 8.50
N LEU A 534 -1.01 -53.65 7.63
CA LEU A 534 -1.82 -53.91 6.44
C LEU A 534 -3.32 -54.03 6.77
N HIS A 535 -4.13 -53.16 6.17
CA HIS A 535 -5.57 -53.10 6.38
C HIS A 535 -6.32 -52.57 5.15
N HIS A 536 -7.66 -52.55 5.24
CA HIS A 536 -8.56 -51.87 4.32
C HIS A 536 -9.34 -50.81 5.08
N ASP A 537 -9.75 -49.77 4.36
CA ASP A 537 -10.55 -48.70 4.92
C ASP A 537 -12.03 -49.06 4.90
N MET A 538 -12.78 -48.39 5.78
CA MET A 538 -14.23 -48.44 5.77
C MET A 538 -14.80 -47.24 5.01
N SER A 539 -14.48 -47.11 3.72
CA SER A 539 -14.93 -46.01 2.85
C SER A 539 -15.32 -46.56 1.46
N LEU A 540 -15.99 -45.73 0.65
CA LEU A 540 -16.14 -46.04 -0.78
C LEU A 540 -14.82 -45.81 -1.51
N VAL A 541 -14.33 -44.57 -1.37
CA VAL A 541 -13.02 -44.12 -1.82
C VAL A 541 -12.28 -43.55 -0.61
N SER A 542 -11.00 -43.85 -0.53
CA SER A 542 -10.10 -43.25 0.46
C SER A 542 -9.15 -42.28 -0.20
N GLY A 543 -8.77 -41.27 0.57
CA GLY A 543 -7.68 -40.36 0.22
C GLY A 543 -6.71 -40.20 1.38
N SER A 544 -5.43 -40.05 1.08
CA SER A 544 -4.43 -39.60 2.05
C SER A 544 -3.59 -38.47 1.46
N MET A 545 -3.69 -37.30 2.10
CA MET A 545 -2.91 -36.12 1.74
C MET A 545 -1.67 -36.02 2.63
N LYS A 546 -0.52 -35.80 1.99
CA LYS A 546 0.76 -35.63 2.69
C LYS A 546 0.84 -34.22 3.27
N LEU A 547 1.08 -34.10 4.58
CA LEU A 547 1.09 -32.79 5.25
C LEU A 547 2.51 -32.25 5.50
N ASN A 548 3.53 -33.11 5.56
CA ASN A 548 4.90 -32.71 5.81
C ASN A 548 5.93 -33.67 5.18
N ASN A 549 7.21 -33.30 5.24
CA ASN A 549 8.34 -34.05 4.66
C ASN A 549 9.54 -34.21 5.61
N ASP A 550 9.48 -33.66 6.83
CA ASP A 550 10.56 -33.64 7.84
C ASP A 550 10.63 -34.95 8.67
N TYR A 551 10.48 -36.11 8.02
CA TYR A 551 10.58 -37.43 8.64
C TYR A 551 11.25 -38.46 7.72
N THR A 552 11.76 -39.55 8.31
CA THR A 552 12.29 -40.70 7.56
C THR A 552 11.51 -41.97 7.87
N GLY A 553 11.32 -42.84 6.89
CA GLY A 553 10.40 -43.98 7.00
C GLY A 553 8.94 -43.55 6.83
N GLY A 554 7.99 -44.20 7.52
CA GLY A 554 6.60 -43.75 7.49
C GLY A 554 5.94 -43.84 6.11
N VAL A 555 6.32 -44.80 5.27
CA VAL A 555 5.87 -44.85 3.87
C VAL A 555 4.50 -45.52 3.77
N LEU A 556 3.52 -44.88 3.14
CA LEU A 556 2.26 -45.51 2.76
C LEU A 556 2.52 -46.42 1.55
N LYS A 557 2.26 -47.72 1.70
CA LYS A 557 2.52 -48.74 0.67
C LYS A 557 1.26 -49.52 0.32
N PHE A 558 1.11 -49.82 -0.96
CA PHE A 558 0.09 -50.69 -1.53
C PHE A 558 0.74 -51.94 -2.11
N PRO A 559 0.95 -53.02 -1.31
CA PRO A 559 1.77 -54.16 -1.72
C PRO A 559 1.29 -54.86 -2.98
N ARG A 560 -0.03 -54.89 -3.23
CA ARG A 560 -0.60 -55.53 -4.42
C ARG A 560 -0.31 -54.75 -5.70
N GLN A 561 -0.30 -53.43 -5.63
CA GLN A 561 -0.05 -52.53 -6.76
C GLN A 561 1.44 -52.24 -6.94
N GLY A 562 2.25 -52.37 -5.89
CA GLY A 562 3.65 -51.96 -5.91
C GLY A 562 3.84 -50.45 -5.93
N VAL A 563 2.86 -49.70 -5.40
CA VAL A 563 2.85 -48.23 -5.32
C VAL A 563 3.12 -47.77 -3.90
N ASP A 564 3.80 -46.64 -3.74
CA ASP A 564 3.99 -45.95 -2.48
C ASP A 564 3.85 -44.43 -2.60
N ASN A 565 4.02 -43.72 -1.47
CA ASN A 565 3.86 -42.27 -1.39
C ASN A 565 5.18 -41.49 -1.19
N LEU A 566 6.35 -42.09 -1.44
CA LEU A 566 7.64 -41.44 -1.18
C LEU A 566 7.78 -40.12 -1.94
N GLU A 567 7.53 -40.17 -3.25
CA GLU A 567 7.67 -39.03 -4.17
C GLU A 567 6.43 -38.12 -4.20
N THR A 568 5.45 -38.32 -3.32
CA THR A 568 4.27 -37.46 -3.24
C THR A 568 4.65 -36.10 -2.61
N PRO A 569 4.37 -34.96 -3.26
CA PRO A 569 4.59 -33.63 -2.68
C PRO A 569 3.64 -33.34 -1.51
N VAL A 570 4.00 -32.37 -0.67
CA VAL A 570 3.10 -31.87 0.38
C VAL A 570 1.87 -31.24 -0.27
N GLY A 571 0.71 -31.37 0.37
CA GLY A 571 -0.56 -30.85 -0.15
C GLY A 571 -1.17 -31.65 -1.30
N SER A 572 -0.52 -32.74 -1.75
CA SER A 572 -1.05 -33.66 -2.77
C SER A 572 -1.73 -34.87 -2.13
N VAL A 573 -2.76 -35.42 -2.78
CA VAL A 573 -3.57 -36.54 -2.26
C VAL A 573 -3.47 -37.79 -3.12
N ILE A 574 -3.10 -38.92 -2.51
CA ILE A 574 -3.23 -40.25 -3.13
C ILE A 574 -4.65 -40.76 -2.87
N ILE A 575 -5.30 -41.35 -3.88
CA ILE A 575 -6.71 -41.74 -3.88
C ILE A 575 -6.86 -43.19 -4.36
N TRP A 576 -7.67 -43.99 -3.66
CA TRP A 576 -7.88 -45.41 -3.98
C TRP A 576 -9.27 -45.92 -3.54
N PRO A 577 -9.80 -47.02 -4.11
CA PRO A 577 -10.97 -47.73 -3.59
C PRO A 577 -10.73 -48.26 -2.17
N GLY A 578 -11.58 -47.87 -1.21
CA GLY A 578 -11.33 -48.14 0.21
C GLY A 578 -11.37 -49.63 0.59
N GLN A 579 -12.15 -50.43 -0.13
CA GLN A 579 -12.46 -51.81 0.23
C GLN A 579 -11.91 -52.84 -0.76
N VAL A 580 -11.67 -54.06 -0.26
CA VAL A 580 -11.37 -55.31 -0.99
C VAL A 580 -10.01 -55.35 -1.69
N THR A 581 -9.67 -54.36 -2.51
CA THR A 581 -8.59 -54.50 -3.50
C THR A 581 -7.30 -53.76 -3.17
N HIS A 582 -7.35 -52.74 -2.31
CA HIS A 582 -6.23 -51.82 -2.04
C HIS A 582 -5.82 -51.90 -0.57
N GLY A 583 -5.39 -53.10 -0.17
CA GLY A 583 -4.81 -53.32 1.15
C GLY A 583 -3.53 -52.51 1.25
N HIS A 584 -3.41 -51.69 2.28
CA HIS A 584 -2.29 -50.77 2.44
C HIS A 584 -1.78 -50.72 3.88
N GLU A 585 -0.53 -50.30 4.02
CA GLU A 585 0.15 -50.18 5.31
C GLU A 585 0.96 -48.88 5.35
N CYS A 586 1.23 -48.38 6.55
CA CYS A 586 2.20 -47.32 6.78
C CYS A 586 3.43 -47.94 7.46
N THR A 587 4.59 -47.90 6.80
CA THR A 587 5.83 -48.45 7.37
C THR A 587 6.28 -47.65 8.59
N GLU A 588 7.23 -48.19 9.33
CA GLU A 588 7.74 -47.56 10.55
C GLU A 588 8.42 -46.21 10.29
N VAL A 589 8.08 -45.19 11.09
CA VAL A 589 8.82 -43.92 11.16
C VAL A 589 10.11 -44.12 11.96
N THR A 590 11.23 -43.80 11.32
CA THR A 590 12.58 -43.99 11.85
C THR A 590 13.21 -42.70 12.37
N SER A 591 12.73 -41.53 11.95
CA SER A 591 13.13 -40.21 12.46
C SER A 591 12.02 -39.18 12.17
N GLY A 592 11.95 -38.12 12.98
CA GLY A 592 10.95 -37.06 12.86
C GLY A 592 9.54 -37.48 13.25
N THR A 593 8.57 -36.66 12.86
CA THR A 593 7.14 -36.90 13.08
C THR A 593 6.44 -36.83 11.73
N LYS A 594 5.65 -37.84 11.39
CA LYS A 594 4.86 -37.83 10.15
C LYS A 594 3.43 -37.39 10.46
N TYR A 595 2.91 -36.47 9.64
CA TYR A 595 1.51 -36.08 9.62
C TYR A 595 0.88 -36.43 8.26
N GLY A 596 -0.35 -36.91 8.29
CA GLY A 596 -1.17 -37.11 7.10
C GLY A 596 -2.62 -36.70 7.36
N LEU A 597 -3.33 -36.26 6.33
CA LEU A 597 -4.76 -36.02 6.39
C LEU A 597 -5.48 -37.16 5.66
N THR A 598 -6.24 -37.94 6.43
CA THR A 598 -6.96 -39.11 5.92
C THR A 598 -8.42 -38.77 5.66
N LEU A 599 -8.87 -39.07 4.45
CA LEU A 599 -10.25 -38.91 3.98
C LEU A 599 -10.90 -40.28 3.82
N TRP A 600 -12.03 -40.49 4.49
CA TRP A 600 -12.95 -41.59 4.21
C TRP A 600 -14.25 -41.02 3.66
N THR A 601 -14.62 -41.43 2.45
CA THR A 601 -15.88 -40.98 1.83
C THR A 601 -17.04 -41.90 2.19
N SER A 602 -18.26 -41.35 2.13
CA SER A 602 -19.50 -42.08 2.39
C SER A 602 -19.72 -43.18 1.35
N ARG A 603 -20.21 -44.34 1.80
CA ARG A 603 -20.57 -45.48 0.93
C ARG A 603 -21.96 -45.37 0.32
N MET A 604 -22.80 -44.55 0.93
CA MET A 604 -24.16 -44.20 0.53
C MET A 604 -24.53 -42.89 1.24
N ASP A 605 -25.61 -42.22 0.82
CA ASP A 605 -25.98 -40.89 1.30
C ASP A 605 -26.20 -40.82 2.83
N GLU A 606 -26.65 -41.93 3.44
CA GLU A 606 -26.89 -42.01 4.89
C GLU A 606 -25.65 -42.41 5.71
N ASP A 607 -24.51 -42.71 5.06
CA ASP A 607 -23.27 -43.18 5.70
C ASP A 607 -22.44 -42.02 6.26
N ILE A 608 -22.98 -41.35 7.27
CA ILE A 608 -22.34 -40.23 7.97
C ILE A 608 -21.62 -40.76 9.22
N TYR A 609 -20.40 -40.27 9.50
CA TYR A 609 -19.70 -40.61 10.73
C TYR A 609 -20.41 -40.00 11.95
N ALA A 610 -21.00 -40.85 12.78
CA ALA A 610 -21.52 -40.49 14.09
C ALA A 610 -20.43 -40.77 15.15
N PRO A 611 -19.89 -39.75 15.83
CA PRO A 611 -18.78 -39.90 16.79
C PRO A 611 -19.15 -40.69 18.06
#